data_AF-A0A5C5ZCB9-F1
#
_entry.id   AF-A0A5C5ZCB9-F1
#
_cell.length_a   1.000
_cell.length_b   1.000
_cell.length_c   1.000
_cell.angle_alpha   90.00
_cell.angle_beta   90.00
_cell.angle_gamma   90.00
#
_symmetry.space_group_name_H-M   'P 1'
#
loop_
_entity.id
_entity.type
_entity.pdbx_description
1 polymer ?
#
loop_
_entity_poly.entity_id
_entity_poly.type
_entity_poly.pdbx_seq_one_letter_code
_entity_poly.pdbx_strand_id
1 'polypeptide(L)'
;MNPKPLTSDLAEALHASGDKLPVVDTSDPNRVFVVVDLDVHERAMQALREREDLAAIDEGIAQMEAGQGIPLDEAFQKIDDELVAKFGT
;
A
#
# COMPACT_ATOMS: atom_id res chain seq x y z
N MET A 1 13.73 6.93 -7.11
CA MET A 1 13.31 6.69 -8.51
C MET A 1 13.39 8.02 -9.24
N ASN A 2 13.94 8.09 -10.46
CA ASN A 2 13.91 9.35 -11.22
C ASN A 2 12.59 9.45 -11.99
N PRO A 3 11.81 10.53 -11.83
CA PRO A 3 10.55 10.68 -12.54
C PRO A 3 10.80 10.81 -14.05
N LYS A 4 9.97 10.15 -14.86
CA LYS A 4 9.97 10.35 -16.31
C LYS A 4 9.16 11.60 -16.66
N PRO A 5 9.63 12.43 -17.60
CA PRO A 5 8.86 13.59 -18.05
C PRO A 5 7.55 13.14 -18.72
N LEU A 6 6.47 13.86 -18.44
CA LEU A 6 5.19 13.70 -19.13
C LEU A 6 5.28 14.31 -20.54
N THR A 7 4.51 13.76 -21.48
CA THR A 7 4.27 14.43 -22.77
C THR A 7 3.39 15.67 -22.56
N SER A 8 3.46 16.63 -23.48
CA SER A 8 2.64 17.85 -23.43
C SER A 8 1.16 17.55 -23.25
N ASP A 9 0.64 16.61 -24.04
CA ASP A 9 -0.79 16.29 -24.10
C ASP A 9 -1.28 15.68 -22.77
N LEU A 10 -0.45 14.86 -22.13
CA LEU A 10 -0.75 14.28 -20.82
C LEU A 10 -0.67 15.32 -19.70
N ALA A 11 0.29 16.24 -19.78
CA ALA A 11 0.42 17.33 -18.81
C ALA A 11 -0.79 18.28 -18.89
N GLU A 12 -1.21 18.67 -20.09
CA GLU A 12 -2.41 19.48 -20.31
C GLU A 12 -3.67 18.77 -19.82
N ALA A 13 -3.83 17.47 -20.14
CA ALA A 13 -4.97 16.69 -19.69
C ALA A 13 -5.02 16.55 -18.16
N LEU A 14 -3.88 16.37 -17.50
CA LEU A 14 -3.79 16.30 -16.04
C LEU A 14 -4.15 17.64 -15.39
N HIS A 15 -3.61 18.76 -15.91
CA HIS A 15 -3.96 20.09 -15.42
C HIS A 15 -5.44 20.43 -15.63
N ALA A 16 -6.04 19.96 -16.72
CA ALA A 16 -7.47 20.15 -17.00
C ALA A 16 -8.37 19.25 -16.12
N SER A 17 -7.92 18.05 -15.77
CA SER A 17 -8.66 17.12 -14.90
C SER A 17 -8.49 17.42 -13.42
N GLY A 18 -7.52 18.25 -13.05
CA GLY A 18 -7.21 18.65 -11.69
C GLY A 18 -6.30 17.63 -11.01
N ASP A 19 -6.88 16.76 -10.18
CA ASP A 19 -6.10 15.94 -9.24
C ASP A 19 -5.85 14.50 -9.72
N LYS A 20 -6.55 14.06 -10.78
CA LYS A 20 -6.46 12.70 -11.30
C LYS A 20 -6.76 12.62 -12.78
N LEU A 21 -5.97 11.85 -13.52
CA LEU A 21 -6.19 11.58 -14.92
C LEU A 21 -6.21 10.06 -15.16
N PRO A 22 -7.38 9.47 -15.45
CA PRO A 22 -7.46 8.11 -15.94
C PRO A 22 -6.84 8.01 -17.35
N VAL A 23 -5.94 7.06 -17.55
CA VAL A 23 -5.31 6.77 -18.84
C VAL A 23 -5.44 5.30 -19.16
N VAL A 24 -5.73 4.97 -20.42
CA VAL A 24 -5.89 3.58 -20.88
C VAL A 24 -4.59 3.13 -21.52
N ASP A 25 -4.18 1.90 -21.26
CA ASP A 25 -3.12 1.26 -22.04
C ASP A 25 -3.62 0.98 -23.46
N THR A 26 -3.01 1.61 -24.46
CA THR A 26 -3.37 1.37 -25.86
C THR A 26 -3.08 -0.06 -26.31
N SER A 27 -2.19 -0.78 -25.60
CA SER A 27 -1.86 -2.19 -25.87
C SER A 27 -2.78 -3.20 -25.15
N ASP A 28 -3.43 -2.79 -24.06
CA ASP A 28 -4.41 -3.58 -23.31
C ASP A 28 -5.57 -2.67 -22.83
N PRO A 29 -6.65 -2.54 -23.62
CA PRO A 29 -7.76 -1.64 -23.31
C PRO A 29 -8.48 -1.92 -21.98
N ASN A 30 -8.26 -3.10 -21.38
CA ASN A 30 -8.85 -3.46 -20.10
C ASN A 30 -8.03 -2.92 -18.91
N ARG A 31 -6.85 -2.35 -19.15
CA ARG A 31 -6.01 -1.74 -18.13
C ARG A 31 -6.17 -0.23 -18.14
N VAL A 32 -6.73 0.26 -17.04
CA VAL A 32 -6.84 1.70 -16.76
C VAL A 32 -5.86 2.04 -15.66
N PHE A 33 -4.97 2.99 -15.94
CA PHE A 33 -4.09 3.60 -14.95
C PHE A 33 -4.67 4.94 -14.52
N VAL A 34 -4.25 5.44 -13.36
CA VAL A 34 -4.57 6.79 -12.90
C VAL A 34 -3.27 7.53 -12.63
N VAL A 35 -3.09 8.66 -13.29
CA VAL A 35 -2.00 9.60 -13.03
C VAL A 35 -2.48 10.60 -11.99
N VAL A 36 -1.69 10.81 -10.95
CA VAL A 36 -1.92 11.79 -9.89
C VAL A 36 -0.60 12.45 -9.52
N ASP A 37 -0.67 13.64 -8.91
CA ASP A 37 0.52 14.27 -8.35
C ASP A 37 1.14 13.40 -7.25
N LEU A 38 2.47 13.42 -7.18
CA LEU A 38 3.21 12.61 -6.20
C LEU A 38 2.79 12.95 -4.77
N ASP A 39 2.66 14.24 -4.44
CA ASP A 39 2.25 14.70 -3.11
C ASP A 39 0.82 14.25 -2.75
N VAL A 40 -0.06 14.09 -3.74
CA VAL A 40 -1.41 13.55 -3.53
C VAL A 40 -1.33 12.06 -3.24
N HIS A 41 -0.54 11.31 -4.02
CA HIS A 41 -0.32 9.89 -3.79
C HIS A 41 0.30 9.61 -2.41
N GLU A 42 1.36 10.34 -2.03
CA GLU A 42 2.04 10.14 -0.74
C GLU A 42 1.10 10.40 0.44
N ARG A 43 0.32 11.48 0.40
CA ARG A 43 -0.68 11.77 1.45
C ARG A 43 -1.78 10.71 1.51
N ALA A 44 -2.27 10.25 0.36
CA ALA A 44 -3.28 9.20 0.30
C ALA A 44 -2.76 7.88 0.88
N MET A 45 -1.53 7.48 0.52
CA MET A 45 -0.90 6.27 1.03
C MET A 45 -0.58 6.36 2.53
N GLN A 46 -0.18 7.54 3.01
CA GLN A 46 0.01 7.74 4.45
C GLN A 46 -1.31 7.59 5.21
N ALA A 47 -2.38 8.24 4.77
CA ALA A 47 -3.69 8.14 5.40
C ALA A 47 -4.24 6.69 5.35
N LEU A 48 -3.97 5.96 4.27
CA LEU A 48 -4.31 4.54 4.18
C LEU A 48 -3.57 3.70 5.22
N ARG A 49 -2.25 3.90 5.36
CA ARG A 49 -1.44 3.19 6.36
C ARG A 49 -1.93 3.47 7.79
N GLU A 50 -2.18 4.74 8.11
CA GLU A 50 -2.69 5.11 9.43
C GLU A 50 -4.02 4.40 9.74
N ARG A 51 -4.89 4.24 8.74
CA ARG A 51 -6.14 3.50 8.89
C ARG A 51 -5.93 1.99 9.05
N GLU A 52 -5.03 1.42 8.28
CA GLU A 52 -4.67 -0.01 8.37
C GLU A 52 -4.03 -0.33 9.72
N ASP A 53 -3.16 0.55 10.24
CA ASP A 53 -2.52 0.43 11.54
C ASP A 53 -3.57 0.43 12.67
N LEU A 54 -4.53 1.36 12.62
CA LEU A 54 -5.63 1.40 13.59
C LEU A 54 -6.49 0.13 13.53
N ALA A 55 -6.82 -0.34 12.33
CA ALA A 55 -7.59 -1.57 12.16
C ALA A 55 -6.84 -2.80 12.72
N ALA A 56 -5.52 -2.86 12.53
CA ALA A 56 -4.69 -3.94 13.07
C ALA A 56 -4.61 -3.89 14.61
N ILE A 57 -4.57 -2.70 15.21
CA ILE A 57 -4.64 -2.53 16.66
C ILE A 57 -5.98 -3.03 17.20
N ASP A 58 -7.09 -2.60 16.58
CA ASP A 58 -8.44 -3.01 16.99
C ASP A 58 -8.62 -4.53 16.88
N GLU A 59 -8.09 -5.13 15.81
CA GLU A 59 -8.06 -6.59 15.65
C GLU A 59 -7.25 -7.26 16.76
N GLY A 60 -6.05 -6.76 17.07
CA GLY A 60 -5.21 -7.32 18.13
C GLY A 60 -5.87 -7.25 19.50
N ILE A 61 -6.58 -6.16 19.81
CA ILE A 61 -7.37 -6.02 21.04
C ILE A 61 -8.48 -7.07 21.08
N ALA A 62 -9.24 -7.23 19.99
CA ALA A 62 -10.32 -8.22 19.91
C ALA A 62 -9.81 -9.66 20.07
N GLN A 63 -8.65 -9.99 19.47
CA GLN A 63 -8.01 -11.29 19.64
C GLN A 63 -7.58 -11.53 21.09
N MET A 64 -7.05 -10.50 21.77
CA MET A 64 -6.68 -10.57 23.18
C MET A 64 -7.91 -10.79 24.07
N GLU A 65 -9.00 -10.04 23.85
CA GLU A 65 -10.26 -10.21 24.58
C GLU A 65 -10.91 -11.58 24.35
N ALA A 66 -10.74 -12.15 23.16
CA ALA A 66 -11.15 -13.52 22.83
C ALA A 66 -10.24 -14.61 23.39
N GLY A 67 -9.16 -14.24 24.10
CA GLY A 67 -8.20 -15.19 24.67
C GLY A 67 -7.27 -15.85 23.66
N GLN A 68 -7.11 -15.27 22.47
CA GLN A 68 -6.24 -15.77 21.39
C GLN A 68 -4.79 -15.28 21.50
N GLY A 69 -4.47 -14.50 22.54
CA GLY A 69 -3.10 -14.08 22.81
C GLY A 69 -2.18 -15.26 23.15
N ILE A 70 -0.94 -15.19 22.69
CA ILE A 70 0.12 -16.14 23.05
C ILE A 70 1.19 -15.43 23.90
N PRO A 71 1.91 -16.15 24.78
CA PRO A 71 3.07 -15.61 25.48
C PRO A 71 4.12 -15.08 24.51
N LEU A 72 4.83 -14.04 24.94
CA LEU A 72 5.82 -13.35 24.11
C LEU A 72 6.94 -14.28 23.64
N ASP A 73 7.42 -15.16 24.51
CA ASP A 73 8.48 -16.12 24.19
C ASP A 73 8.03 -17.10 23.10
N GLU A 74 6.77 -17.54 23.13
CA GLU A 74 6.19 -18.40 22.09
C GLU A 74 6.02 -17.66 20.75
N ALA A 75 5.70 -16.37 20.79
CA ALA A 75 5.61 -15.54 19.60
C ALA A 75 6.99 -15.38 18.91
N PHE A 76 8.04 -15.12 19.68
CA PHE A 76 9.40 -15.02 19.16
C PHE A 76 9.89 -16.34 18.56
N GLN A 77 9.62 -17.47 19.22
CA GLN A 77 9.98 -18.78 18.67
C GLN A 77 9.33 -19.04 17.30
N LYS A 78 8.07 -18.66 17.11
CA LYS A 78 7.39 -18.79 15.81
C LYS A 78 8.05 -17.95 14.72
N ILE A 79 8.45 -16.73 15.03
CA ILE A 79 9.13 -15.85 14.08
C ILE A 79 10.47 -16.46 13.66
N ASP A 80 11.24 -16.98 14.62
CA ASP A 80 12.51 -17.65 14.33
C ASP A 80 12.32 -18.89 13.45
N ASP A 81 11.32 -19.72 13.75
CA ASP A 81 10.98 -20.90 12.95
C ASP A 81 10.60 -20.51 11.50
N GLU A 82 9.81 -19.45 11.32
CA GLU A 82 9.41 -18.93 10.00
C GLU A 82 10.60 -18.35 9.21
N LEU A 83 11.50 -17.63 9.88
CA LEU A 83 12.69 -17.07 9.24
C LEU A 83 13.65 -18.17 8.79
N VAL A 84 13.85 -19.20 9.61
CA VAL A 84 14.65 -20.37 9.24
C VAL A 84 14.01 -21.10 8.06
N ALA A 85 12.69 -21.30 8.06
CA ALA A 85 11.98 -21.95 6.96
C ALA A 85 12.08 -21.17 5.63
N LYS A 86 12.13 -19.83 5.69
CA LYS A 86 12.11 -18.96 4.51
C LYS A 86 13.49 -18.68 3.93
N PHE A 87 14.54 -18.66 4.75
CA PHE A 87 15.89 -18.24 4.35
C PHE A 87 16.99 -19.26 4.66
N GLY A 88 16.65 -20.38 5.28
CA GLY A 88 17.58 -21.47 5.56
C GLY A 88 17.91 -22.32 4.33
N THR A 89 18.84 -21.85 3.49
CA THR A 89 19.74 -22.67 2.65
C THR A 89 21.14 -22.08 2.68
#